data_AF-A0A3M8EJC5-F1
#
_entry.id   AF-A0A3M8EJC5-F1
#
_cell.length_a   1.000
_cell.length_b   1.000
_cell.length_c   1.000
_cell.angle_alpha   90.00
_cell.angle_beta   90.00
_cell.angle_gamma   90.00
#
_symmetry.space_group_name_H-M   'P 1'
#
loop_
_entity.id
_entity.type
_entity.pdbx_description
1 polymer ?
#
loop_
_entity_poly.entity_id
_entity_poly.type
_entity_poly.pdbx_seq_one_letter_code
_entity_poly.pdbx_strand_id
1 'polypeptide(L)'
;MTVFFFVLSVILSLLLLAGNKRAGKERGYDSSSVMNRISYIQELALVRYNYTGVISYKDYRKFLNINVPLTDKYFLLKYNGYIKAGVDFNRINVTVDNDTTIHISLPKPKILDTVIDEKSIQVYNESENAFNPIKISDYNEAISREKDVMIRDAVGQGIYRQATDEARIAITSLLREMGFKDIHITEELVMPQLN
;
A
#
# COMPACT_ATOMS: atom_id res chain seq x y z
N MET A 1 64.53 -2.71 -28.11
CA MET A 1 63.54 -3.10 -27.09
C MET A 1 63.07 -1.90 -26.27
N THR A 2 63.96 -1.13 -25.63
CA THR A 2 63.59 0.03 -24.77
C THR A 2 62.79 1.14 -25.47
N VAL A 3 63.14 1.51 -26.71
CA VAL A 3 62.45 2.56 -27.48
C VAL A 3 61.00 2.17 -27.80
N PHE A 4 60.75 0.89 -28.08
CA PHE A 4 59.41 0.37 -28.37
C PHE A 4 58.49 0.47 -27.14
N PHE A 5 58.99 0.11 -25.96
CA PHE A 5 58.25 0.25 -24.70
C PHE A 5 57.93 1.71 -24.35
N PHE A 6 58.83 2.64 -24.69
CA PHE A 6 58.62 4.07 -24.45
C PHE A 6 57.54 4.66 -25.37
N VAL A 7 57.50 4.26 -26.63
CA VAL A 7 56.44 4.68 -27.56
C VAL A 7 55.09 4.10 -27.13
N LEU A 8 55.05 2.84 -26.69
CA LEU A 8 53.84 2.20 -26.21
C LEU A 8 53.26 2.86 -24.94
N SER A 9 54.14 3.26 -24.00
CA SER A 9 53.71 3.95 -22.78
C SER A 9 53.16 5.35 -23.06
N VAL A 10 53.74 6.08 -24.02
CA VAL A 10 53.25 7.39 -24.46
C VAL A 10 51.89 7.25 -25.15
N ILE A 11 51.71 6.26 -26.02
CA ILE A 11 50.42 5.98 -26.67
C ILE A 11 49.35 5.60 -25.64
N LEU A 12 49.70 4.75 -24.66
CA LEU A 12 48.78 4.37 -23.60
C LEU A 12 48.40 5.57 -22.72
N SER A 13 49.37 6.41 -22.38
CA SER A 13 49.13 7.66 -21.64
C SER A 13 48.21 8.63 -22.39
N LEU A 14 48.41 8.78 -23.71
CA LEU A 14 47.56 9.59 -24.56
C LEU A 14 46.16 9.00 -24.72
N LEU A 15 46.03 7.68 -24.82
CA LEU A 15 44.74 6.97 -24.84
C LEU A 15 43.99 7.12 -23.51
N LEU A 16 44.70 7.04 -22.38
CA LEU A 16 44.13 7.25 -21.05
C LEU A 16 43.68 8.70 -20.88
N LEU A 17 44.47 9.68 -21.33
CA LEU A 17 44.11 11.11 -21.28
C LEU A 17 42.94 11.46 -22.22
N ALA A 18 42.84 10.82 -23.38
CA ALA A 18 41.72 10.98 -24.31
C ALA A 18 40.44 10.29 -23.80
N GLY A 19 40.57 9.14 -23.13
CA GLY A 19 39.46 8.41 -22.50
C GLY A 19 38.90 9.12 -21.26
N ASN A 20 39.73 9.85 -20.51
CA ASN A 20 39.32 10.52 -19.28
C ASN A 20 38.49 11.79 -19.49
N LYS A 21 38.44 12.34 -20.72
CA LYS A 21 37.61 13.51 -21.05
C LYS A 21 36.13 13.18 -21.27
N ARG A 22 35.72 11.92 -21.13
CA ARG A 22 34.31 11.47 -21.20
C ARG A 22 33.73 11.02 -19.86
N ALA A 23 34.42 11.27 -18.75
CA ALA A 23 33.95 10.98 -17.39
C ALA A 23 33.28 12.19 -16.70
N GLY A 24 32.83 13.17 -17.49
CA GLY A 24 32.07 14.34 -17.03
C GLY A 24 30.65 14.37 -17.58
N LYS A 25 30.01 13.21 -17.79
CA LYS A 25 28.55 13.18 -17.98
C LYS A 25 27.91 13.27 -16.59
N GLU A 26 27.19 14.36 -16.38
CA GLU A 26 26.43 14.72 -15.18
C GLU A 26 25.79 13.48 -14.52
N ARG A 27 26.14 13.23 -13.26
CA ARG A 27 25.50 12.21 -12.42
C ARG A 27 24.18 12.77 -11.88
N GLY A 28 23.28 13.20 -12.75
CA GLY A 28 21.91 13.52 -12.38
C GLY A 28 21.07 12.25 -12.40
N TYR A 29 20.33 11.96 -11.34
CA TYR A 29 19.29 10.94 -11.41
C TYR A 29 18.15 11.47 -12.28
N ASP A 30 17.70 10.70 -13.27
CA ASP A 30 16.44 10.97 -13.92
C ASP A 30 15.25 10.49 -13.07
N SER A 31 14.06 11.02 -13.34
CA SER A 31 12.85 10.69 -12.57
C SER A 31 12.48 9.20 -12.67
N SER A 32 12.79 8.54 -13.79
CA SER A 32 12.58 7.10 -13.96
C SER A 32 13.44 6.25 -13.02
N SER A 33 14.70 6.62 -12.82
CA SER A 33 15.63 5.92 -11.94
C SER A 33 15.20 6.03 -10.47
N VAL A 34 14.69 7.20 -10.08
CA VAL A 34 14.10 7.41 -8.76
C VAL A 34 12.82 6.59 -8.59
N MET A 35 11.92 6.62 -9.58
CA MET A 35 10.65 5.88 -9.54
C MET A 35 10.86 4.37 -9.40
N ASN A 36 11.84 3.82 -10.11
CA ASN A 36 12.19 2.40 -10.00
C ASN A 36 12.58 2.02 -8.55
N ARG A 37 13.35 2.86 -7.87
CA ARG A 37 13.74 2.63 -6.46
C ARG A 37 12.56 2.79 -5.51
N ILE A 38 11.71 3.79 -5.72
CA ILE A 38 10.50 4.01 -4.94
C ILE A 38 9.58 2.78 -5.00
N SER A 39 9.44 2.17 -6.17
CA SER A 39 8.60 0.99 -6.36
C SER A 39 9.04 -0.20 -5.48
N TYR A 40 10.35 -0.36 -5.20
CA TYR A 40 10.86 -1.44 -4.34
C TYR A 40 10.55 -1.27 -2.85
N ILE A 41 10.27 -0.05 -2.38
CA ILE A 41 9.96 0.22 -0.96
C ILE A 41 8.46 0.29 -0.68
N GLN A 42 7.61 0.03 -1.69
CA GLN A 42 6.15 0.12 -1.56
C GLN A 42 5.62 -0.77 -0.42
N GLU A 43 6.15 -1.98 -0.25
CA GLU A 43 5.75 -2.89 0.83
C GLU A 43 6.14 -2.38 2.23
N LEU A 44 7.26 -1.64 2.33
CA LEU A 44 7.74 -1.06 3.58
C LEU A 44 6.91 0.16 4.00
N ALA A 45 6.22 0.80 3.06
CA ALA A 45 5.34 1.94 3.27
C ALA A 45 3.89 1.54 3.62
N LEU A 46 3.65 0.26 3.92
CA LEU A 46 2.31 -0.25 4.25
C LEU A 46 2.06 -0.24 5.76
N VAL A 47 0.88 0.24 6.13
CA VAL A 47 0.37 0.12 7.50
C VAL A 47 -0.53 -1.10 7.59
N ARG A 48 -0.25 -1.96 8.57
CA ARG A 48 -1.06 -3.14 8.87
C ARG A 48 -1.64 -3.00 10.28
N TYR A 49 -2.97 -3.04 10.36
CA TYR A 49 -3.68 -3.11 11.63
C TYR A 49 -4.29 -4.50 11.81
N ASN A 50 -3.86 -5.22 12.85
CA ASN A 50 -4.46 -6.50 13.21
C ASN A 50 -5.57 -6.27 14.23
N TYR A 51 -6.65 -7.04 14.12
CA TYR A 51 -7.80 -6.90 14.98
C TYR A 51 -8.45 -8.27 15.27
N THR A 52 -9.28 -8.30 16.31
CA THR A 52 -10.17 -9.43 16.62
C THR A 52 -11.59 -8.90 16.51
N GLY A 53 -12.40 -9.54 15.67
CA GLY A 53 -13.77 -9.14 15.40
C GLY A 53 -14.80 -10.16 15.88
N VAL A 54 -16.06 -9.72 15.91
CA VAL A 54 -17.21 -10.55 16.28
C VAL A 54 -18.33 -10.31 15.28
N ILE A 55 -18.73 -11.35 14.56
CA ILE A 55 -19.85 -11.29 13.64
C ILE A 55 -21.10 -11.77 14.36
N SER A 56 -22.07 -10.88 14.50
CA SER A 56 -23.42 -11.22 14.98
C SER A 56 -24.41 -11.12 13.82
N TYR A 57 -25.07 -12.22 13.51
CA TYR A 57 -26.12 -12.28 12.50
C TYR A 57 -27.41 -12.81 13.10
N LYS A 58 -28.53 -12.17 12.79
CA LYS A 58 -29.88 -12.63 13.14
C LYS A 58 -30.87 -12.23 12.06
N ASP A 59 -31.70 -13.17 11.64
CA ASP A 59 -32.76 -12.97 10.66
C ASP A 59 -33.95 -13.91 10.96
N TYR A 60 -35.09 -13.66 10.34
CA TYR A 60 -36.34 -14.40 10.54
C TYR A 60 -37.08 -14.57 9.20
N ARG A 61 -37.88 -15.64 9.08
CA ARG A 61 -38.68 -15.85 7.87
C ARG A 61 -39.81 -14.83 7.81
N LYS A 62 -40.02 -14.24 6.64
CA LYS A 62 -41.12 -13.30 6.36
C LYS A 62 -42.17 -13.98 5.48
N PHE A 63 -43.45 -13.78 5.82
CA PHE A 63 -44.59 -14.12 4.97
C PHE A 63 -45.54 -12.93 4.94
N LEU A 64 -45.86 -12.41 3.75
CA LEU A 64 -46.67 -11.19 3.58
C LEU A 64 -46.20 -10.02 4.48
N ASN A 65 -44.88 -9.81 4.57
CA ASN A 65 -44.22 -8.80 5.41
C ASN A 65 -44.41 -8.96 6.94
N ILE A 66 -44.97 -10.08 7.40
CA ILE A 66 -45.09 -10.42 8.82
C ILE A 66 -44.00 -11.44 9.19
N ASN A 67 -43.39 -11.27 10.36
CA ASN A 67 -42.37 -12.16 10.89
C ASN A 67 -43.03 -13.46 11.37
N VAL A 68 -42.56 -14.61 10.89
CA VAL A 68 -43.07 -15.89 11.32
C VAL A 68 -42.39 -16.29 12.65
N PRO A 69 -43.15 -16.52 13.75
CA PRO A 69 -42.55 -16.92 15.02
C PRO A 69 -41.81 -18.27 14.88
N LEU A 70 -40.82 -18.51 15.75
CA LEU A 70 -40.01 -19.74 15.76
C LEU A 70 -39.20 -20.00 14.47
N THR A 71 -39.02 -18.98 13.62
CA THR A 71 -38.18 -19.06 12.41
C THR A 71 -36.90 -18.25 12.50
N ASP A 72 -36.51 -17.87 13.72
CA ASP A 72 -35.25 -17.18 13.97
C ASP A 72 -34.08 -18.06 13.49
N LYS A 73 -33.20 -17.46 12.69
CA LYS A 73 -31.88 -17.97 12.39
C LYS A 73 -30.83 -16.97 12.85
N TYR A 74 -29.75 -17.46 13.45
CA TYR A 74 -28.69 -16.61 13.94
C TYR A 74 -27.37 -17.36 14.00
N PHE A 75 -26.28 -16.61 13.99
CA PHE A 75 -24.97 -17.12 14.34
C PHE A 75 -24.12 -16.02 14.98
N LEU A 76 -23.18 -16.45 15.82
CA LEU A 76 -22.19 -15.62 16.49
C LEU A 76 -20.81 -16.22 16.24
N LEU A 77 -19.97 -15.48 15.52
CA LEU A 77 -18.61 -15.89 15.18
C LEU A 77 -17.61 -14.94 15.83
N LYS A 78 -16.50 -15.47 16.30
CA LYS A 78 -15.31 -14.69 16.67
C LYS A 78 -14.19 -15.04 15.71
N TYR A 79 -13.39 -14.05 15.33
CA TYR A 79 -12.31 -14.24 14.38
C TYR A 79 -11.19 -13.22 14.60
N ASN A 80 -10.03 -13.47 14.02
CA ASN A 80 -8.94 -12.52 13.87
C ASN A 80 -8.86 -12.05 12.42
N GLY A 81 -8.42 -10.82 12.22
CA GLY A 81 -8.30 -10.22 10.90
C GLY A 81 -7.21 -9.16 10.85
N TYR A 82 -7.03 -8.61 9.66
CA TYR A 82 -6.18 -7.45 9.49
C TYR A 82 -6.67 -6.56 8.34
N ILE A 83 -6.39 -5.27 8.46
CA ILE A 83 -6.56 -4.28 7.40
C ILE A 83 -5.18 -3.77 7.01
N LYS A 84 -4.94 -3.66 5.71
CA LYS A 84 -3.76 -2.99 5.16
C LYS A 84 -4.18 -1.70 4.47
N ALA A 85 -3.47 -0.63 4.79
CA ALA A 85 -3.56 0.63 4.07
C ALA A 85 -2.18 1.02 3.53
N GLY A 86 -2.17 1.73 2.43
CA GLY A 86 -0.95 2.21 1.80
C GLY A 86 -1.26 3.22 0.71
N VAL A 87 -0.18 3.81 0.21
CA VAL A 87 -0.24 4.70 -0.95
C VAL A 87 -0.03 3.89 -2.22
N ASP A 88 -0.70 4.27 -3.31
CA ASP A 88 -0.49 3.64 -4.62
C ASP A 88 0.72 4.25 -5.32
N PHE A 89 1.85 3.54 -5.27
CA PHE A 89 3.12 4.10 -5.73
C PHE A 89 3.17 4.30 -7.25
N ASN A 90 2.33 3.59 -8.02
CA ASN A 90 2.19 3.80 -9.46
C ASN A 90 1.63 5.18 -9.82
N ARG A 91 0.99 5.85 -8.86
CA ARG A 91 0.40 7.18 -9.02
C ARG A 91 1.27 8.29 -8.43
N ILE A 92 2.45 7.95 -7.91
CA ILE A 92 3.41 8.96 -7.47
C ILE A 92 3.93 9.71 -8.68
N ASN A 93 4.01 11.03 -8.58
CA ASN A 93 4.70 11.84 -9.57
C ASN A 93 6.04 12.31 -9.01
N VAL A 94 7.11 12.14 -9.77
CA VAL A 94 8.48 12.52 -9.38
C VAL A 94 8.99 13.57 -10.35
N THR A 95 9.51 14.67 -9.83
CA THR A 95 10.17 15.72 -10.60
C THR A 95 11.51 15.99 -9.95
N VAL A 96 12.59 15.72 -10.69
CA VAL A 96 13.95 16.02 -10.26
C VAL A 96 14.33 17.39 -10.82
N ASP A 97 14.47 18.38 -9.95
CA ASP A 97 14.79 19.76 -10.35
C ASP A 97 16.29 19.93 -10.61
N ASN A 98 17.13 19.29 -9.77
CA ASN A 98 18.58 19.24 -9.92
C ASN A 98 19.18 18.07 -9.12
N ASP A 99 20.50 17.93 -9.10
CA ASP A 99 21.22 16.84 -8.41
C ASP A 99 20.96 16.75 -6.90
N THR A 100 20.43 17.80 -6.27
CA THR A 100 20.19 17.88 -4.82
C THR A 100 18.74 18.10 -4.43
N THR A 101 17.91 18.59 -5.36
CA THR A 101 16.50 18.98 -5.11
C THR A 101 15.55 18.08 -5.89
N ILE A 102 14.56 17.54 -5.19
CA ILE A 102 13.53 16.69 -5.76
C ILE A 102 12.16 17.00 -5.17
N HIS A 103 11.14 16.96 -6.03
CA HIS A 103 9.75 17.11 -5.67
C HIS A 103 8.97 15.81 -5.94
N ILE A 104 8.20 15.36 -4.96
CA ILE A 104 7.35 14.18 -5.05
C ILE A 104 5.92 14.55 -4.70
N SER A 105 4.99 14.15 -5.56
CA SER A 105 3.56 14.21 -5.28
C SER A 105 3.07 12.83 -4.86
N LEU A 106 2.58 12.73 -3.63
CA LEU A 106 2.12 11.50 -3.01
C LEU A 106 0.58 11.39 -3.15
N PRO A 107 0.05 10.31 -3.76
CA PRO A 107 -1.38 10.10 -3.85
C PRO A 107 -1.98 9.84 -2.47
N LYS A 108 -3.29 10.07 -2.35
CA LYS A 108 -4.02 9.76 -1.11
C LYS A 108 -3.92 8.26 -0.79
N PRO A 109 -3.76 7.90 0.50
CA PRO A 109 -3.73 6.51 0.91
C PRO A 109 -5.10 5.86 0.68
N LYS A 110 -5.10 4.53 0.50
CA LYS A 110 -6.31 3.72 0.35
C LYS A 110 -6.17 2.43 1.15
N ILE A 111 -7.31 1.82 1.47
CA ILE A 111 -7.32 0.43 1.93
C ILE A 111 -6.91 -0.45 0.75
N LEU A 112 -5.87 -1.25 0.96
CA LEU A 112 -5.36 -2.19 -0.03
C LEU A 112 -5.90 -3.59 0.21
N ASP A 113 -6.18 -3.92 1.47
CA ASP A 113 -6.64 -5.25 1.84
C ASP A 113 -7.46 -5.22 3.13
N THR A 114 -8.44 -6.11 3.24
CA THR A 114 -9.29 -6.32 4.42
C THR A 114 -9.60 -7.79 4.55
N VAL A 115 -8.97 -8.41 5.54
CA VAL A 115 -8.90 -9.86 5.68
C VAL A 115 -9.53 -10.30 6.99
N ILE A 116 -10.38 -11.30 6.85
CA ILE A 116 -10.87 -12.15 7.93
C ILE A 116 -10.09 -13.46 7.80
N ASP A 117 -9.34 -13.85 8.84
CA ASP A 117 -8.61 -15.11 8.82
C ASP A 117 -9.59 -16.26 9.05
N GLU A 118 -9.96 -16.94 7.96
CA GLU A 118 -10.89 -18.07 7.95
C GLU A 118 -10.48 -19.19 8.92
N LYS A 119 -9.17 -19.39 9.13
CA LYS A 119 -8.66 -20.43 10.04
C LYS A 119 -8.84 -20.07 11.51
N SER A 120 -9.07 -18.79 11.81
CA SER A 120 -9.27 -18.29 13.17
C SER A 120 -10.73 -18.26 13.61
N ILE A 121 -11.66 -18.55 12.69
CA ILE A 121 -13.09 -18.45 12.95
C ILE A 121 -13.49 -19.50 13.99
N GLN A 122 -14.15 -19.01 15.04
CA GLN A 122 -14.77 -19.82 16.09
C GLN A 122 -16.27 -19.57 16.10
N VAL A 123 -17.05 -20.64 15.98
CA VAL A 123 -18.50 -20.59 16.13
C VAL A 123 -18.82 -20.59 17.63
N TYR A 124 -19.36 -19.49 18.13
CA TYR A 124 -19.75 -19.34 19.53
C TYR A 124 -21.20 -19.76 19.77
N ASN A 125 -22.07 -19.49 18.80
CA ASN A 125 -23.48 -19.84 18.87
C ASN A 125 -24.05 -19.89 17.46
N GLU A 126 -24.96 -20.81 17.18
CA GLU A 126 -25.70 -20.88 15.92
C GLU A 126 -27.06 -21.54 16.12
N SER A 127 -28.01 -21.23 15.25
CA SER A 127 -29.34 -21.83 15.26
C SER A 127 -29.42 -23.05 14.36
N GLU A 128 -30.02 -24.15 14.85
CA GLU A 128 -30.35 -25.34 14.05
C GLU A 128 -31.81 -25.33 13.55
N ASN A 129 -32.24 -24.23 12.92
CA ASN A 129 -33.65 -24.05 12.54
C ASN A 129 -34.00 -24.79 11.23
N ALA A 130 -34.82 -25.85 11.31
CA ALA A 130 -35.26 -26.61 10.14
C ALA A 130 -36.19 -25.82 9.19
N PHE A 131 -36.92 -24.82 9.68
CA PHE A 131 -37.88 -24.03 8.88
C PHE A 131 -37.26 -22.79 8.22
N ASN A 132 -36.09 -22.36 8.71
CA ASN A 132 -35.29 -21.26 8.18
C ASN A 132 -33.78 -21.56 8.37
N PRO A 133 -33.21 -22.52 7.63
CA PRO A 133 -31.81 -22.89 7.78
C PRO A 133 -30.89 -21.73 7.37
N ILE A 134 -29.73 -21.65 8.02
CA ILE A 134 -28.65 -20.74 7.64
C ILE A 134 -28.18 -21.09 6.22
N LYS A 135 -28.03 -20.07 5.38
CA LYS A 135 -27.55 -20.19 4.01
C LYS A 135 -26.17 -19.57 3.86
N ILE A 136 -25.42 -20.02 2.86
CA ILE A 136 -24.13 -19.40 2.49
C ILE A 136 -24.29 -17.91 2.17
N SER A 137 -25.44 -17.48 1.63
CA SER A 137 -25.74 -16.06 1.41
C SER A 137 -25.79 -15.24 2.69
N ASP A 138 -26.32 -15.80 3.79
CA ASP A 138 -26.37 -15.14 5.10
C ASP A 138 -24.96 -14.90 5.64
N TYR A 139 -24.10 -15.91 5.49
CA TYR A 139 -22.68 -15.82 5.85
C TYR A 139 -21.95 -14.74 5.03
N ASN A 140 -22.11 -14.75 3.71
CA ASN A 140 -21.48 -13.76 2.83
C ASN A 140 -21.94 -12.32 3.13
N GLU A 141 -23.23 -12.12 3.40
CA GLU A 141 -23.76 -10.83 3.81
C GLU A 141 -23.14 -10.36 5.13
N ALA A 142 -23.07 -11.23 6.13
CA ALA A 142 -22.50 -10.92 7.43
C ALA A 142 -21.00 -10.57 7.32
N ILE A 143 -20.24 -11.34 6.55
CA ILE A 143 -18.82 -11.10 6.26
C ILE A 143 -18.62 -9.76 5.55
N SER A 144 -19.44 -9.45 4.55
CA SER A 144 -19.33 -8.17 3.83
C SER A 144 -19.58 -6.98 4.74
N ARG A 145 -20.66 -7.03 5.54
CA ARG A 145 -20.97 -5.94 6.49
C ARG A 145 -19.86 -5.77 7.52
N GLU A 146 -19.33 -6.88 8.02
CA GLU A 146 -18.25 -6.87 9.00
C GLU A 146 -16.99 -6.19 8.44
N LYS A 147 -16.59 -6.51 7.19
CA LYS A 147 -15.46 -5.83 6.54
C LYS A 147 -15.66 -4.32 6.48
N ASP A 148 -16.86 -3.86 6.15
CA ASP A 148 -17.17 -2.42 6.11
C ASP A 148 -17.10 -1.77 7.49
N VAL A 149 -17.52 -2.46 8.56
CA VAL A 149 -17.38 -1.98 9.94
C VAL A 149 -15.91 -1.84 10.28
N MET A 150 -15.11 -2.88 10.07
CA MET A 150 -13.68 -2.87 10.39
C MET A 150 -12.93 -1.80 9.61
N ILE A 151 -13.28 -1.57 8.34
CA ILE A 151 -12.70 -0.48 7.53
C ILE A 151 -13.03 0.88 8.16
N ARG A 152 -14.28 1.15 8.50
CA ARG A 152 -14.68 2.42 9.13
C ARG A 152 -13.95 2.64 10.45
N ASP A 153 -13.82 1.60 11.27
CA ASP A 153 -13.12 1.67 12.54
C ASP A 153 -11.63 1.98 12.34
N ALA A 154 -10.96 1.30 11.42
CA ALA A 154 -9.56 1.56 11.10
C ALA A 154 -9.34 2.99 10.55
N VAL A 155 -10.26 3.47 9.72
CA VAL A 155 -10.24 4.84 9.21
C VAL A 155 -10.44 5.84 10.35
N GLY A 156 -11.39 5.60 11.26
CA GLY A 156 -11.61 6.41 12.46
C GLY A 156 -10.41 6.44 13.39
N GLN A 157 -9.62 5.36 13.43
CA GLN A 157 -8.35 5.27 14.17
C GLN A 157 -7.15 5.91 13.43
N GLY A 158 -7.37 6.46 12.25
CA GLY A 158 -6.37 7.23 11.51
C GLY A 158 -5.40 6.38 10.69
N ILE A 159 -5.79 5.18 10.25
CA ILE A 159 -4.93 4.30 9.42
C ILE A 159 -4.43 4.99 8.14
N TYR A 160 -5.23 5.88 7.55
CA TYR A 160 -4.82 6.67 6.39
C TYR A 160 -3.70 7.66 6.71
N ARG A 161 -3.80 8.38 7.83
CA ARG A 161 -2.74 9.30 8.26
C ARG A 161 -1.44 8.53 8.49
N GLN A 162 -1.53 7.40 9.18
CA GLN A 162 -0.37 6.52 9.40
C GLN A 162 0.23 6.04 8.07
N ALA A 163 -0.59 5.61 7.11
CA ALA A 163 -0.10 5.18 5.79
C ALA A 163 0.61 6.30 5.02
N THR A 164 0.09 7.53 5.07
CA THR A 164 0.77 8.69 4.49
C THR A 164 2.11 8.97 5.18
N ASP A 165 2.15 8.88 6.51
CA ASP A 165 3.34 9.15 7.30
C ASP A 165 4.44 8.10 7.04
N GLU A 166 4.09 6.81 7.02
CA GLU A 166 5.02 5.72 6.68
C GLU A 166 5.56 5.84 5.25
N ALA A 167 4.70 6.15 4.28
CA ALA A 167 5.14 6.39 2.91
C ALA A 167 6.12 7.57 2.82
N ARG A 168 5.84 8.67 3.53
CA ARG A 168 6.73 9.83 3.58
C ARG A 168 8.09 9.47 4.18
N ILE A 169 8.11 8.71 5.27
CA ILE A 169 9.35 8.27 5.93
C ILE A 169 10.18 7.36 5.01
N ALA A 170 9.54 6.36 4.40
CA ALA A 170 10.20 5.40 3.52
C ALA A 170 10.80 6.10 2.29
N ILE A 171 10.02 6.95 1.62
CA ILE A 171 10.47 7.70 0.45
C ILE A 171 11.58 8.68 0.82
N THR A 172 11.44 9.43 1.92
CA THR A 172 12.46 10.40 2.34
C THR A 172 13.79 9.70 2.65
N SER A 173 13.75 8.57 3.35
CA SER A 173 14.94 7.79 3.68
C SER A 173 15.65 7.33 2.42
N LEU A 174 14.91 6.74 1.48
CA LEU A 174 15.43 6.30 0.19
C LEU A 174 16.09 7.47 -0.59
N LEU A 175 15.43 8.62 -0.67
CA LEU A 175 15.95 9.76 -1.41
C LEU A 175 17.22 10.35 -0.78
N ARG A 176 17.29 10.38 0.56
CA ARG A 176 18.50 10.81 1.27
C ARG A 176 19.68 9.87 1.00
N GLU A 177 19.43 8.56 0.99
CA GLU A 177 20.45 7.56 0.62
C GLU A 177 20.94 7.73 -0.83
N MET A 178 20.05 8.18 -1.72
CA MET A 178 20.43 8.52 -3.10
C MET A 178 21.28 9.79 -3.21
N GLY A 179 21.30 10.65 -2.19
CA GLY A 179 22.10 11.87 -2.12
C GLY A 179 21.30 13.18 -2.24
N PHE A 180 19.98 13.11 -2.35
CA PHE A 180 19.13 14.30 -2.34
C PHE A 180 19.13 14.96 -0.95
N LYS A 181 19.23 16.29 -0.93
CA LYS A 181 19.28 17.09 0.30
C LYS A 181 17.99 17.85 0.53
N ASP A 182 17.42 18.36 -0.55
CA ASP A 182 16.24 19.21 -0.53
C ASP A 182 15.04 18.43 -1.11
N ILE A 183 14.29 17.79 -0.21
CA ILE A 183 13.23 16.85 -0.56
C ILE A 183 11.89 17.48 -0.21
N HIS A 184 11.08 17.75 -1.23
CA HIS A 184 9.74 18.27 -1.08
C HIS A 184 8.71 17.19 -1.40
N ILE A 185 7.89 16.83 -0.40
CA ILE A 185 6.81 15.85 -0.58
C ILE A 185 5.48 16.55 -0.34
N THR A 186 4.64 16.60 -1.37
CA THR A 186 3.31 17.20 -1.35
C THR A 186 2.24 16.14 -1.58
N GLU A 187 1.00 16.42 -1.17
CA GLU A 187 -0.13 15.57 -1.51
C GLU A 187 -0.60 15.83 -2.94
N GLU A 188 -1.04 14.79 -3.64
CA GLU A 188 -1.65 14.90 -4.97
C GLU A 188 -2.93 15.76 -4.89
N LEU A 189 -2.94 16.86 -5.64
CA LEU A 189 -4.14 17.68 -5.81
C LEU A 189 -5.11 16.94 -6.73
N VAL A 190 -6.15 16.36 -6.13
CA VAL A 190 -7.29 15.82 -6.88
C VAL A 190 -8.18 17.00 -7.31
N MET A 191 -8.06 17.43 -8.56
CA MET A 191 -9.03 18.35 -9.16
C MET A 191 -10.41 17.67 -9.16
N PRO A 192 -11.48 18.28 -8.61
CA PRO A 192 -12.81 17.71 -8.70
C PRO A 192 -13.20 17.58 -10.18
N GLN A 193 -13.65 16.38 -10.56
CA GLN A 193 -14.25 16.15 -11.87
C GLN A 193 -15.53 17.01 -11.94
N LEU A 194 -15.56 17.98 -12.85
CA LEU A 194 -16.77 18.73 -13.16
C LEU A 194 -17.76 17.77 -13.83
N ASN A 195 -18.70 17.24 -13.06
CA ASN A 195 -19.89 16.56 -13.56
C ASN A 195 -21.01 17.57 -13.81
#